data_AF-V6IA92-F1
#
_entry.id   AF-V6IA92-F1
#
_cell.length_a   1.000
_cell.length_b   1.000
_cell.length_c   1.000
_cell.angle_alpha   90.00
_cell.angle_beta   90.00
_cell.angle_gamma   90.00
#
_symmetry.space_group_name_H-M   'P 1'
#
loop_
_entity.id
_entity.type
_entity.pdbx_description
1 polymer ?
#
loop_
_entity_poly.entity_id
_entity_poly.type
_entity_poly.pdbx_seq_one_letter_code
_entity_poly.pdbx_strand_id
1 'polypeptide(L)'
;MTALDSMEKSAVRGSIVFRTYCVLCHGEAADGKGRLATGKVPPPANLTITKLTNAQKEEIIKKGGIGVNRSPFMPPWKEELSEEQIKDVISYINFLSKSK
;
A
#
# COMPACT_ATOMS: atom_id res chain seq x y z
N MET A 1 23.37 10.53 10.37
CA MET A 1 22.20 9.76 9.91
C MET A 1 21.20 10.76 9.36
N THR A 2 21.11 10.92 8.04
CA THR A 2 20.26 11.98 7.46
C THR A 2 18.82 11.48 7.27
N ALA A 3 17.86 12.40 7.14
CA ALA A 3 16.44 12.05 6.95
C ALA A 3 16.17 11.32 5.61
N LEU A 4 17.08 11.43 4.65
CA LEU A 4 17.01 10.69 3.38
C LEU A 4 17.37 9.22 3.60
N ASP A 5 18.45 8.94 4.34
CA ASP A 5 18.88 7.57 4.67
C ASP A 5 17.80 6.79 5.45
N SER A 6 17.05 7.47 6.32
CA SER A 6 15.99 6.84 7.10
C SER A 6 14.75 6.53 6.26
N MET A 7 14.40 7.41 5.31
CA MET A 7 13.28 7.20 4.39
C MET A 7 13.57 6.10 3.36
N GLU A 8 14.82 5.98 2.91
CA GLU A 8 15.25 4.88 2.03
C GLU A 8 15.15 3.53 2.76
N LYS A 9 15.59 3.47 4.02
CA LYS A 9 15.46 2.26 4.87
C LYS A 9 14.00 1.87 5.10
N SER A 10 13.09 2.82 5.38
CA SER A 10 11.67 2.50 5.57
C SER A 10 11.00 2.06 4.27
N ALA A 11 11.36 2.63 3.13
CA ALA A 11 10.88 2.18 1.83
C ALA A 11 11.34 0.74 1.50
N VAL A 12 12.59 0.40 1.84
CA VAL A 12 13.10 -0.98 1.67
C VAL A 12 12.30 -1.98 2.51
N ARG A 13 12.10 -1.71 3.82
CA ARG A 13 11.27 -2.58 4.68
C ARG A 13 9.82 -2.64 4.18
N GLY A 14 9.28 -1.51 3.75
CA GLY A 14 7.93 -1.41 3.18
C GLY A 14 7.74 -2.24 1.92
N SER A 15 8.77 -2.38 1.10
CA SER A 15 8.73 -3.23 -0.10
C SER A 15 8.51 -4.71 0.25
N ILE A 16 9.04 -5.18 1.38
CA ILE A 16 8.88 -6.55 1.87
C ILE A 16 7.43 -6.78 2.31
N VAL A 17 6.87 -5.82 3.07
CA VAL A 17 5.44 -5.85 3.46
C VAL A 17 4.56 -5.84 2.21
N PHE A 18 4.83 -4.95 1.25
CA PHE A 18 4.06 -4.86 0.02
C PHE A 18 4.06 -6.17 -0.78
N ARG A 19 5.23 -6.80 -0.97
CA ARG A 19 5.38 -8.09 -1.66
C ARG A 19 4.63 -9.22 -0.96
N THR A 20 4.52 -9.17 0.36
CA THR A 20 3.88 -10.23 1.15
C THR A 20 2.36 -10.08 1.17
N TYR A 21 1.84 -8.86 1.36
CA TYR A 21 0.42 -8.63 1.67
C TYR A 21 -0.37 -7.94 0.54
N CYS A 22 0.29 -7.16 -0.33
CA CYS A 22 -0.40 -6.25 -1.25
C CYS A 22 -0.27 -6.66 -2.73
N VAL A 23 0.82 -7.31 -3.10
CA VAL A 23 1.22 -7.53 -4.50
C VAL A 23 0.23 -8.37 -5.29
N LEU A 24 -0.47 -9.31 -4.65
CA LEU A 24 -1.42 -10.20 -5.33
C LEU A 24 -2.57 -9.42 -5.98
N CYS A 25 -2.99 -8.30 -5.38
CA CYS A 25 -4.04 -7.44 -5.91
C CYS A 25 -3.46 -6.20 -6.62
N HIS A 26 -2.44 -5.56 -6.06
CA HIS A 26 -1.91 -4.31 -6.60
C HIS A 26 -0.80 -4.49 -7.66
N GLY A 27 -0.27 -5.70 -7.83
CA GLY A 27 0.75 -6.05 -8.82
C GLY A 27 2.17 -5.69 -8.39
N GLU A 28 3.17 -6.34 -8.99
CA GLU A 28 4.61 -6.07 -8.74
C GLU A 28 4.99 -4.62 -9.07
N ALA A 29 4.38 -4.05 -10.10
CA ALA A 29 4.54 -2.64 -10.48
C ALA A 29 3.67 -1.66 -9.66
N ALA A 30 2.90 -2.18 -8.69
CA ALA A 30 1.90 -1.43 -7.92
C ALA A 30 0.87 -0.68 -8.77
N ASP A 31 0.61 -1.12 -10.01
CA ASP A 31 -0.23 -0.46 -11.00
C ASP A 31 -1.70 -0.90 -10.96
N GLY A 32 -2.08 -1.71 -9.98
CA GLY A 32 -3.44 -2.23 -9.80
C GLY A 32 -3.74 -3.50 -10.62
N LYS A 33 -2.73 -4.08 -11.29
CA LYS A 33 -2.88 -5.25 -12.16
C LYS A 33 -2.31 -6.53 -11.56
N GLY A 34 -2.51 -6.71 -10.25
CA GLY A 34 -2.13 -7.96 -9.59
C GLY A 34 -2.94 -9.15 -10.12
N ARG A 35 -2.42 -10.37 -9.94
CA ARG A 35 -3.07 -11.59 -10.42
C ARG A 35 -4.51 -11.79 -9.89
N LEU A 36 -4.84 -11.21 -8.74
CA LEU A 36 -6.17 -11.25 -8.12
C LEU A 36 -7.03 -10.01 -8.44
N ALA A 37 -6.56 -9.09 -9.27
CA ALA A 37 -7.29 -7.88 -9.67
C ALA A 37 -8.46 -8.18 -10.63
N THR A 38 -8.34 -9.23 -11.44
CA THR A 38 -9.34 -9.59 -12.46
C THR A 38 -10.71 -9.83 -11.82
N GLY A 39 -11.73 -9.17 -12.35
CA GLY A 39 -13.12 -9.31 -11.89
C GLY A 39 -13.46 -8.59 -10.59
N LYS A 40 -12.53 -7.81 -10.00
CA LYS A 40 -12.84 -6.98 -8.82
C LYS A 40 -13.48 -5.66 -9.24
N VAL A 41 -14.60 -5.32 -8.62
CA VAL A 41 -15.33 -4.07 -8.87
C VAL A 41 -15.54 -3.33 -7.54
N PRO A 42 -15.00 -2.11 -7.39
CA PRO A 42 -14.01 -1.48 -8.26
C PRO A 42 -12.66 -2.23 -8.26
N PRO A 43 -11.86 -2.11 -9.34
CA PRO A 43 -10.54 -2.75 -9.42
C PRO A 43 -9.57 -2.16 -8.38
N PRO A 44 -8.50 -2.89 -8.04
CA PRO A 44 -7.42 -2.34 -7.21
C PRO A 44 -6.84 -1.07 -7.84
N ALA A 45 -6.58 -0.05 -7.01
CA ALA A 45 -6.04 1.21 -7.47
C ALA A 45 -4.60 1.08 -7.98
N ASN A 46 -4.25 1.89 -8.98
CA ASN A 46 -2.87 2.16 -9.35
C ASN A 46 -2.23 3.06 -8.27
N LEU A 47 -1.34 2.47 -7.48
CA LEU A 47 -0.70 3.15 -6.36
C LEU A 47 0.45 4.06 -6.80
N THR A 48 0.98 3.89 -8.02
CA THR A 48 2.06 4.74 -8.54
C THR A 48 1.61 6.16 -8.88
N ILE A 49 0.30 6.43 -8.90
CA ILE A 49 -0.29 7.74 -9.19
C ILE A 49 -1.21 8.23 -8.06
N THR A 50 -1.10 7.62 -6.89
CA THR A 50 -1.96 7.95 -5.74
C THR A 50 -1.72 9.38 -5.26
N LYS A 51 -2.80 10.13 -5.05
CA LYS A 51 -2.78 11.46 -4.43
C LYS A 51 -3.22 11.45 -2.96
N LEU A 52 -3.41 10.25 -2.39
CA LEU A 52 -3.89 10.09 -1.03
C LEU A 52 -2.81 10.51 -0.02
N THR A 53 -3.23 11.17 1.05
CA THR A 53 -2.37 11.51 2.18
C THR A 53 -1.93 10.23 2.91
N ASN A 54 -0.89 10.34 3.75
CA ASN A 54 -0.43 9.21 4.56
C ASN A 54 -1.55 8.73 5.52
N ALA A 55 -2.27 9.64 6.15
CA ALA A 55 -3.39 9.30 7.04
C ALA A 55 -4.50 8.54 6.30
N GLN A 56 -4.84 8.95 5.06
CA GLN A 56 -5.81 8.21 4.26
C GLN A 56 -5.31 6.81 3.90
N LYS A 57 -4.04 6.66 3.51
CA LYS A 57 -3.44 5.34 3.22
C LYS A 57 -3.44 4.45 4.45
N GLU A 58 -3.08 4.99 5.60
CA GLU A 58 -3.08 4.28 6.89
C GLU A 58 -4.47 3.77 7.24
N GLU A 59 -5.50 4.61 7.14
CA GLU A 59 -6.89 4.22 7.40
C GLU A 59 -7.36 3.11 6.45
N ILE A 60 -7.04 3.21 5.16
CA ILE A 60 -7.37 2.18 4.17
C ILE A 60 -6.68 0.84 4.48
N ILE A 61 -5.38 0.88 4.86
CA ILE A 61 -4.63 -0.34 5.19
C ILE A 61 -5.21 -0.98 6.46
N LYS A 62 -5.47 -0.17 7.50
CA LYS A 62 -6.00 -0.67 8.78
C LYS A 62 -7.41 -1.24 8.64
N LYS A 63 -8.30 -0.53 7.95
CA LYS A 63 -9.74 -0.83 7.91
C LYS A 63 -10.17 -1.62 6.67
N GLY A 64 -9.26 -1.86 5.73
CA GLY A 64 -9.58 -2.43 4.43
C GLY A 64 -10.48 -1.50 3.63
N GLY A 65 -11.00 -1.99 2.52
CA GLY A 65 -11.87 -1.17 1.68
C GLY A 65 -13.26 -0.98 2.26
N ILE A 66 -13.87 -2.00 2.88
CA ILE A 66 -15.21 -1.88 3.49
C ILE A 66 -15.22 -0.79 4.56
N GLY A 67 -14.24 -0.77 5.46
CA GLY A 67 -14.22 0.16 6.59
C GLY A 67 -13.99 1.63 6.21
N VAL A 68 -13.73 1.92 4.94
CA VAL A 68 -13.60 3.29 4.38
C VAL A 68 -14.44 3.50 3.13
N ASN A 69 -15.50 2.69 2.95
CA ASN A 69 -16.45 2.77 1.83
C ASN A 69 -15.79 2.71 0.44
N ARG A 70 -14.86 1.76 0.27
CA ARG A 70 -14.13 1.43 -0.96
C ARG A 70 -14.35 -0.04 -1.34
N SER A 71 -13.55 -0.55 -2.28
CA SER A 71 -13.62 -1.92 -2.78
C SER A 71 -13.72 -2.94 -1.64
N PRO A 72 -14.77 -3.79 -1.59
CA PRO A 72 -14.94 -4.72 -0.48
C PRO A 72 -13.89 -5.84 -0.46
N PHE A 73 -13.10 -5.96 -1.54
CA PHE A 73 -12.09 -6.99 -1.71
C PHE A 73 -10.75 -6.66 -1.06
N MET A 74 -10.53 -5.41 -0.61
CA MET A 74 -9.33 -5.07 0.14
C MET A 74 -9.55 -5.40 1.62
N PRO A 75 -8.88 -6.42 2.18
CA PRO A 75 -9.06 -6.80 3.57
C PRO A 75 -8.46 -5.74 4.53
N PRO A 76 -8.96 -5.66 5.77
CA PRO A 76 -8.29 -4.93 6.84
C PRO A 76 -7.00 -5.63 7.24
N TRP A 77 -5.97 -4.85 7.61
CA TRP A 77 -4.66 -5.36 8.02
C TRP A 77 -4.22 -4.92 9.41
N LYS A 78 -5.11 -4.27 10.18
CA LYS A 78 -4.77 -3.70 11.50
C LYS A 78 -4.31 -4.76 12.51
N GLU A 79 -4.81 -5.99 12.41
CA GLU A 79 -4.51 -7.05 13.37
C GLU A 79 -3.31 -7.90 12.94
N GLU A 80 -2.91 -7.81 11.66
CA GLU A 80 -1.83 -8.58 11.04
C GLU A 80 -0.53 -7.79 10.90
N LEU A 81 -0.61 -6.47 10.73
CA LEU A 81 0.55 -5.59 10.55
C LEU A 81 0.75 -4.69 11.76
N SER A 82 2.01 -4.56 12.21
CA SER A 82 2.37 -3.58 13.22
C SER A 82 2.26 -2.14 12.67
N GLU A 83 2.14 -1.17 13.58
CA GLU A 83 2.14 0.25 13.23
C GLU A 83 3.40 0.67 12.43
N GLU A 84 4.54 0.05 12.71
CA GLU A 84 5.77 0.29 11.96
C GLU A 84 5.68 -0.28 10.55
N GLN A 85 5.18 -1.51 10.38
CA GLN A 85 5.01 -2.13 9.07
C GLN A 85 4.04 -1.34 8.19
N ILE A 86 2.96 -0.79 8.78
CA ILE A 86 2.01 0.07 8.07
C ILE A 86 2.70 1.36 7.60
N LYS A 87 3.50 2.01 8.46
CA LYS A 87 4.26 3.22 8.09
C LYS A 87 5.32 2.93 7.02
N ASP A 88 5.98 1.78 7.11
CA ASP A 88 6.98 1.34 6.15
C ASP A 88 6.35 1.11 4.77
N VAL A 89 5.23 0.37 4.68
CA VAL A 89 4.57 0.15 3.37
C VAL A 89 4.02 1.44 2.78
N ILE A 90 3.55 2.39 3.61
CA ILE A 90 3.18 3.73 3.14
C ILE A 90 4.40 4.48 2.58
N SER A 91 5.55 4.37 3.23
CA SER A 91 6.81 4.95 2.75
C SER A 91 7.20 4.38 1.38
N TYR A 92 7.06 3.06 1.20
CA TYR A 92 7.29 2.40 -0.10
C TYR A 92 6.31 2.89 -1.17
N ILE A 93 5.01 2.98 -0.88
CA ILE A 93 4.00 3.51 -1.82
C ILE A 93 4.34 4.95 -2.22
N ASN A 94 4.77 5.77 -1.26
CA ASN A 94 5.19 7.15 -1.54
C ASN A 94 6.42 7.20 -2.46
N PHE A 95 7.42 6.35 -2.20
CA PHE A 95 8.61 6.24 -3.05
C PHE A 95 8.24 5.89 -4.50
N LEU A 96 7.32 4.93 -4.71
CA LEU A 96 6.83 4.56 -6.04
C LEU A 96 6.11 5.74 -6.73
N SER A 97 5.32 6.51 -5.99
CA SER A 97 4.55 7.64 -6.55
C SER A 97 5.39 8.86 -6.92
N LYS A 98 6.56 9.05 -6.30
CA LYS A 98 7.48 10.16 -6.61
C LYS A 98 8.43 9.86 -7.76
N SER A 99 8.55 8.59 -8.14
CA SER A 99 9.45 8.13 -9.20
C SER A 99 8.80 8.19 -10.60
N LYS A 100 7.62 8.81 -10.72
CA LYS A 100 6.87 9.05 -11.95
C LYS A 100 6.40 10.50 -11.98
#